data_AF-A0A964IA67-F1
#
_entry.id   AF-A0A964IA67-F1
#
_cell.length_a   1.000
_cell.length_b   1.000
_cell.length_c   1.000
_cell.angle_alpha   90.00
_cell.angle_beta   90.00
_cell.angle_gamma   90.00
#
_symmetry.space_group_name_H-M   'P 1'
#
loop_
_entity.id
_entity.type
_entity.pdbx_description
1 polymer ?
#
loop_
_entity_poly.entity_id
_entity_poly.type
_entity_poly.pdbx_seq_one_letter_code
_entity_poly.pdbx_strand_id
1 'polypeptide(L)'
;MSVMGTTPDEVAHSLAFLQIDLTDTDFLVHARSSALGFRAGIASLIRDAKAAGELGPCDTNRLARAVHATLNGSILDWTIHRDGAMAAWIRRDLRTVLDRYRSG
;
A
#
# COMPACT_ATOMS: atom_id res chain seq x y z
N MET A 1 11.02 -4.93 -7.01
CA MET A 1 10.45 -4.67 -5.67
C MET A 1 10.16 -6.01 -5.03
N SER A 2 11.10 -6.53 -4.23
CA SER A 2 10.98 -7.88 -3.66
C SER A 2 9.58 -8.10 -3.09
N VAL A 3 8.91 -9.15 -3.56
CA VAL A 3 7.63 -9.58 -3.02
C VAL A 3 7.90 -9.86 -1.53
N MET A 4 7.32 -9.05 -0.64
CA MET A 4 7.15 -9.43 0.76
C MET A 4 6.57 -10.84 0.72
N GLY A 5 7.21 -11.78 1.41
CA GLY A 5 7.08 -13.23 1.16
C GLY A 5 5.66 -13.75 0.96
N THR A 6 5.56 -14.96 0.45
CA THR A 6 4.26 -15.56 0.09
C THR A 6 3.50 -16.12 1.29
N THR A 7 4.15 -16.20 2.46
CA THR A 7 3.57 -16.74 3.69
C THR A 7 3.48 -15.68 4.80
N PRO A 8 2.54 -15.81 5.76
CA PRO A 8 2.44 -14.88 6.89
C PRO A 8 3.75 -14.75 7.68
N ASP A 9 4.48 -15.84 7.90
CA ASP A 9 5.70 -15.82 8.70
C ASP A 9 6.85 -15.09 7.99
N GLU A 10 7.00 -15.25 6.67
CA GLU A 10 7.96 -14.48 5.87
C GLU A 10 7.66 -12.97 5.90
N VAL A 11 6.38 -12.61 5.82
CA VAL A 11 5.93 -11.22 5.89
C VAL A 11 6.15 -10.66 7.30
N ALA A 12 5.79 -11.40 8.35
CA ALA A 12 6.02 -10.99 9.75
C ALA A 12 7.50 -10.72 10.03
N HIS A 13 8.36 -11.63 9.58
CA HIS A 13 9.82 -11.50 9.72
C HIS A 13 10.32 -10.24 9.00
N SER A 14 9.90 -10.04 7.74
CA SER A 14 10.27 -8.86 6.96
C SER A 14 9.81 -7.55 7.63
N LEU A 15 8.61 -7.54 8.23
CA LEU A 15 8.09 -6.39 8.95
C LEU A 15 8.87 -6.11 10.24
N ALA A 16 9.24 -7.15 10.99
CA ALA A 16 10.04 -7.00 12.21
C ALA A 16 11.41 -6.38 11.90
N PHE A 17 12.11 -6.87 10.86
CA PHE A 17 13.38 -6.29 10.42
C PHE A 17 13.22 -4.84 9.98
N LEU A 18 12.22 -4.55 9.13
CA LEU A 18 11.94 -3.19 8.72
C LEU A 18 11.75 -2.26 9.92
N GLN A 19 10.98 -2.66 10.93
CA GLN A 19 10.70 -1.82 12.10
C GLN A 19 11.93 -1.60 12.98
N ILE A 20 12.81 -2.60 13.12
CA ILE A 20 14.08 -2.47 13.83
C ILE A 20 14.99 -1.47 13.11
N ASP A 21 15.13 -1.62 11.80
CA ASP A 21 16.07 -0.83 10.99
C ASP A 21 15.61 0.61 10.75
N LEU A 22 14.32 0.94 10.96
CA LEU A 22 13.84 2.32 10.88
C LEU A 22 14.47 3.26 11.92
N THR A 23 15.15 2.71 12.94
CA THR A 23 15.94 3.49 13.91
C THR A 23 17.31 3.92 13.37
N ASP A 24 17.80 3.28 12.31
CA ASP A 24 19.00 3.67 11.57
C ASP A 24 18.68 4.83 10.60
N THR A 25 19.43 5.92 10.72
CA THR A 25 19.18 7.15 9.95
C THR A 25 19.49 6.98 8.46
N ASP A 26 20.54 6.22 8.11
CA ASP A 26 20.93 6.00 6.72
C ASP A 26 19.91 5.10 6.03
N PHE A 27 19.46 4.05 6.74
CA PHE A 27 18.37 3.22 6.27
C PHE A 27 17.07 4.02 6.10
N LEU A 28 16.73 4.90 7.05
CA LEU A 28 15.53 5.73 7.00
C LEU A 28 15.50 6.62 5.75
N VAL A 29 16.63 7.16 5.30
CA VAL A 29 16.71 7.94 4.04
C VAL A 29 16.28 7.10 2.85
N HIS A 30 16.78 5.87 2.74
CA HIS A 30 16.42 4.94 1.67
C HIS A 30 14.96 4.50 1.77
N ALA A 31 14.51 4.07 2.94
CA ALA A 31 13.12 3.68 3.19
C ALA A 31 12.15 4.81 2.83
N ARG A 32 12.48 6.06 3.18
CA ARG A 32 11.72 7.24 2.81
C ARG A 32 11.68 7.45 1.30
N SER A 33 12.83 7.35 0.63
CA SER A 33 12.90 7.47 -0.83
C SER A 33 12.02 6.43 -1.53
N SER A 34 12.11 5.16 -1.11
CA SER A 34 11.27 4.08 -1.62
C SER A 34 9.78 4.33 -1.37
N ALA A 35 9.41 4.77 -0.16
CA ALA A 35 8.02 5.08 0.17
C ALA A 35 7.46 6.25 -0.66
N LEU A 36 8.28 7.26 -0.96
CA LEU A 36 7.91 8.38 -1.83
C LEU A 36 7.75 7.92 -3.28
N GLY A 37 8.68 7.11 -3.79
CA GLY A 37 8.60 6.54 -5.14
C GLY A 37 7.36 5.67 -5.33
N PHE A 38 7.06 4.81 -4.36
CA PHE A 38 5.86 3.98 -4.39
C PHE A 38 4.57 4.82 -4.38
N ARG A 39 4.51 5.86 -3.54
CA ARG A 39 3.38 6.80 -3.52
C ARG A 39 3.24 7.56 -4.83
N ALA A 40 4.33 7.93 -5.48
CA ALA A 40 4.31 8.58 -6.79
C ALA A 40 3.77 7.64 -7.88
N GLY A 41 4.14 6.36 -7.83
CA GLY A 41 3.57 5.32 -8.70
C GLY A 41 2.06 5.18 -8.54
N ILE A 42 1.56 5.08 -7.30
CA ILE A 42 0.12 5.06 -7.02
C ILE A 42 -0.57 6.32 -7.54
N ALA A 43 0.03 7.51 -7.32
CA ALA A 43 -0.53 8.76 -7.83
C ALA A 43 -0.62 8.77 -9.36
N SER A 44 0.33 8.12 -10.06
CA SER A 44 0.25 7.95 -11.51
C SER A 44 -0.95 7.11 -11.91
N LEU A 45 -1.12 5.93 -11.32
CA LEU A 45 -2.26 5.05 -11.60
C LEU A 45 -3.60 5.75 -11.35
N ILE A 46 -3.70 6.56 -10.30
CA ILE A 46 -4.91 7.35 -10.02
C ILE A 46 -5.15 8.42 -11.09
N ARG A 47 -4.10 9.09 -11.61
CA ARG A 47 -4.25 10.04 -12.72
C ARG A 47 -4.74 9.34 -13.97
N ASP A 48 -4.19 8.17 -14.27
CA ASP A 48 -4.55 7.39 -15.45
C ASP A 48 -6.02 6.93 -15.36
N ALA A 49 -6.44 6.43 -14.20
CA ALA A 49 -7.84 6.04 -13.97
C ALA A 49 -8.82 7.22 -14.05
N LYS A 50 -8.42 8.43 -13.61
CA LYS A 50 -9.22 9.65 -13.83
C LYS A 50 -9.30 10.02 -15.30
N ALA A 51 -8.20 9.93 -16.04
CA ALA A 51 -8.16 10.25 -17.46
C ALA A 51 -9.02 9.25 -18.28
N ALA A 52 -9.06 7.99 -17.86
CA ALA A 52 -9.93 6.96 -18.42
C ALA A 52 -11.41 7.08 -17.99
N GLY A 53 -11.74 7.99 -17.07
CA GLY A 53 -13.09 8.17 -16.54
C GLY A 53 -13.51 7.10 -15.53
N GLU A 54 -12.63 6.18 -15.13
CA GLU A 54 -12.89 5.12 -14.14
C GLU A 54 -13.05 5.68 -12.72
N LEU A 55 -12.37 6.78 -12.43
CA LEU A 55 -12.48 7.54 -11.18
C LEU A 55 -13.06 8.93 -11.42
N GLY A 56 -13.99 9.33 -10.56
CA GLY A 56 -14.55 10.67 -10.52
C GLY A 56 -13.57 11.71 -9.94
N PRO A 57 -14.03 12.96 -9.73
CA PRO A 57 -13.22 14.03 -9.17
C PRO A 57 -12.66 13.67 -7.78
N CYS A 58 -11.34 13.61 -7.66
CA CYS A 58 -10.65 13.39 -6.39
C CYS A 58 -9.29 14.10 -6.35
N ASP A 59 -8.80 14.36 -5.13
CA ASP A 59 -7.42 14.77 -4.89
C ASP A 59 -6.50 13.54 -5.04
N THR A 60 -5.77 13.50 -6.16
CA THR A 60 -4.86 12.41 -6.52
C THR A 60 -3.83 12.13 -5.43
N ASN A 61 -3.20 13.17 -4.87
CA ASN A 61 -2.11 12.99 -3.91
C ASN A 61 -2.65 12.50 -2.56
N ARG A 62 -3.79 13.04 -2.13
CA ARG A 62 -4.47 12.60 -0.91
C ARG A 62 -4.95 11.15 -1.04
N LEU A 63 -5.51 10.78 -2.18
CA LEU A 63 -5.95 9.40 -2.45
C LEU A 63 -4.75 8.45 -2.54
N ALA A 64 -3.66 8.84 -3.20
CA ALA A 64 -2.44 8.04 -3.27
C ALA A 64 -1.84 7.76 -1.88
N ARG A 65 -1.83 8.78 -1.00
CA ARG A 65 -1.40 8.61 0.39
C ARG A 65 -2.31 7.64 1.14
N ALA A 66 -3.63 7.74 0.97
CA ALA A 66 -4.59 6.85 1.62
C ALA A 66 -4.42 5.40 1.14
N VAL A 67 -4.32 5.17 -0.17
CA VAL A 67 -4.08 3.84 -0.77
C VAL A 67 -2.78 3.23 -0.25
N HIS A 68 -1.68 4.00 -0.21
CA HIS A 68 -0.41 3.50 0.30
C HIS A 68 -0.50 3.12 1.79
N ALA A 69 -1.15 3.95 2.62
CA ALA A 69 -1.34 3.65 4.04
C ALA A 69 -2.21 2.41 4.25
N THR A 70 -3.32 2.29 3.51
CA THR A 70 -4.20 1.11 3.57
C THR A 70 -3.46 -0.14 3.13
N LEU A 71 -2.68 -0.11 2.05
CA LEU A 71 -1.90 -1.27 1.62
C LEU A 71 -0.96 -1.78 2.72
N ASN A 72 -0.17 -0.89 3.33
CA ASN A 72 0.76 -1.26 4.40
C ASN A 72 0.02 -1.77 5.65
N GLY A 73 -1.10 -1.12 6.02
CA GLY A 73 -1.94 -1.54 7.13
C GLY A 73 -2.55 -2.92 6.89
N SER A 74 -3.10 -3.18 5.69
CA SER A 74 -3.69 -4.46 5.31
C SER A 74 -2.69 -5.60 5.33
N ILE A 75 -1.44 -5.37 4.93
CA ILE A 75 -0.37 -6.39 4.97
C ILE A 75 -0.05 -6.76 6.42
N LEU A 76 0.14 -5.75 7.29
CA LEU A 76 0.38 -5.97 8.72
C LEU A 76 -0.80 -6.69 9.37
N ASP A 77 -2.01 -6.24 9.10
CA ASP A 77 -3.24 -6.79 9.67
C ASP A 77 -3.50 -8.23 9.22
N TRP A 78 -3.31 -8.54 7.93
CA TRP A 78 -3.38 -9.90 7.41
C TRP A 78 -2.32 -10.82 8.03
N THR A 79 -1.11 -10.30 8.30
CA THR A 79 -0.03 -11.09 8.93
C THR A 79 -0.41 -11.56 10.34
N ILE A 80 -1.22 -10.76 11.04
CA ILE A 80 -1.74 -11.07 12.38
C ILE A 80 -2.93 -12.04 12.28
N HIS A 81 -3.90 -11.76 11.42
CA HIS A 81 -5.16 -12.51 11.36
C HIS A 81 -5.05 -13.84 10.60
N ARG A 82 -4.18 -13.90 9.58
CA ARG A 82 -3.88 -15.09 8.75
C ARG A 82 -5.12 -15.72 8.09
N ASP A 83 -6.15 -14.93 7.87
CA ASP A 83 -7.41 -15.40 7.28
C ASP A 83 -7.41 -15.16 5.76
N GLY A 84 -7.55 -16.25 5.00
CA GLY A 84 -7.55 -16.26 3.55
C GLY A 84 -6.24 -15.77 2.92
N ALA A 85 -6.30 -15.54 1.60
CA ALA A 85 -5.16 -15.06 0.83
C ALA A 85 -4.91 -13.56 1.05
N MET A 86 -3.65 -13.17 1.24
CA MET A 86 -3.24 -11.76 1.41
C MET A 86 -3.81 -10.84 0.32
N ALA A 87 -3.79 -11.29 -0.94
CA ALA A 87 -4.30 -10.52 -2.07
C ALA A 87 -5.82 -10.25 -1.97
N ALA A 88 -6.60 -11.19 -1.42
CA ALA A 88 -8.03 -11.00 -1.21
C ALA A 88 -8.28 -9.98 -0.08
N TRP A 89 -7.49 -10.04 0.98
CA TRP A 89 -7.53 -9.09 2.10
C TRP A 89 -7.23 -7.66 1.64
N ILE A 90 -6.09 -7.47 0.98
CA ILE A 90 -5.68 -6.17 0.41
C ILE A 90 -6.75 -5.65 -0.54
N ARG A 91 -7.29 -6.51 -1.42
CA ARG A 91 -8.34 -6.09 -2.36
C ARG A 91 -9.58 -5.59 -1.64
N ARG A 92 -10.04 -6.28 -0.58
CA ARG A 92 -11.19 -5.86 0.21
C ARG A 92 -10.97 -4.46 0.81
N ASP A 93 -9.82 -4.25 1.44
CA ASP A 93 -9.55 -2.99 2.14
C ASP A 93 -9.33 -1.83 1.16
N LEU A 94 -8.68 -2.08 0.01
CA LEU A 94 -8.55 -1.08 -1.04
C LEU A 94 -9.89 -0.68 -1.64
N ARG A 95 -10.84 -1.62 -1.79
CA ARG A 95 -12.22 -1.31 -2.25
C ARG A 95 -12.92 -0.36 -1.30
N THR A 96 -12.78 -0.55 0.02
CA THR A 96 -13.33 0.38 1.03
C THR A 96 -12.86 1.83 0.82
N VAL A 97 -11.62 2.02 0.37
CA VAL A 97 -11.05 3.36 0.12
C VAL A 97 -11.44 3.92 -1.26
N LEU A 98 -11.45 3.06 -2.29
CA LEU A 98 -11.58 3.44 -3.69
C LEU A 98 -13.03 3.52 -4.18
N ASP A 99 -13.94 2.70 -3.65
CA ASP A 99 -15.29 2.54 -4.22
C ASP A 99 -16.08 3.85 -4.22
N ARG A 100 -15.87 4.72 -3.22
CA ARG A 100 -16.49 6.06 -3.17
C ARG A 100 -16.05 7.02 -4.28
N TYR A 101 -14.97 6.71 -4.99
CA TYR A 101 -14.43 7.53 -6.06
C TYR A 101 -14.67 6.94 -7.45
N ARG A 102 -15.27 5.75 -7.55
CA ARG A 102 -15.56 5.15 -8.84
C ARG A 102 -16.60 5.99 -9.56
N SER A 103 -16.36 6.25 -10.83
CA SER A 103 -17.42 6.70 -11.72
C SER A 103 -18.36 5.52 -11.96
N GLY A 104 -19.67 5.76 -11.90
CA GLY A 104 -20.69 4.78 -12.25
C GLY A 104 -20.70 4.45 -13.73
#